data_AF-A0A081SHN5-F1
#
_entry.id   AF-A0A081SHN5-F1
#
_cell.length_a   1.000
_cell.length_b   1.000
_cell.length_c   1.000
_cell.angle_alpha   90.00
_cell.angle_beta   90.00
_cell.angle_gamma   90.00
#
_symmetry.space_group_name_H-M   'P 1'
#
loop_
_entity.id
_entity.type
_entity.pdbx_description
1 polymer ?
#
loop_
_entity_poly.entity_id
_entity_poly.type
_entity_poly.pdbx_seq_one_letter_code
_entity_poly.pdbx_strand_id
1 'polypeptide(L)'
;MRKVYFFIDDLIVRSQVQVALQGSSASFEFITSLEQISSPDDSSMLAVFDLSTGDVSMLKQFREKFPSAQTLAFLPHVREDIRAAAVSLGCQRVVSRFEFSKNIAALIDTSS
;
A
#
# COMPACT_ATOMS: atom_id res chain seq x y z
N MET A 1 -2.99 -14.72 -9.21
CA MET A 1 -3.20 -13.32 -9.63
C MET A 1 -3.14 -12.47 -8.37
N ARG A 2 -2.20 -11.54 -8.28
CA ARG A 2 -2.01 -10.70 -7.08
C ARG A 2 -3.16 -9.71 -6.97
N LYS A 3 -3.69 -9.53 -5.75
CA LYS A 3 -4.73 -8.52 -5.47
C LYS A 3 -4.12 -7.37 -4.69
N VAL A 4 -4.32 -6.15 -5.15
CA VAL A 4 -3.66 -4.96 -4.61
C VAL A 4 -4.71 -3.96 -4.14
N TYR A 5 -4.66 -3.60 -2.87
CA TYR A 5 -5.57 -2.64 -2.26
C TYR A 5 -4.82 -1.36 -1.93
N PHE A 6 -5.23 -0.26 -2.56
CA PHE A 6 -4.61 1.05 -2.40
C PHE A 6 -5.42 1.92 -1.44
N PHE A 7 -4.85 2.25 -0.29
CA PHE A 7 -5.35 3.22 0.68
C PHE A 7 -4.65 4.56 0.41
N ILE A 8 -5.07 5.22 -0.66
CA ILE A 8 -4.49 6.49 -1.15
C ILE A 8 -5.63 7.45 -1.36
N ASP A 9 -5.63 8.63 -0.74
CA ASP A 9 -6.67 9.64 -0.97
C ASP A 9 -6.29 10.66 -2.05
N ASP A 10 -5.00 10.82 -2.31
CA ASP A 10 -4.47 11.76 -3.30
C ASP A 10 -4.81 11.33 -4.73
N LEU A 11 -5.69 12.10 -5.39
CA LEU A 11 -6.15 11.83 -6.76
C LEU A 11 -5.02 11.82 -7.80
N ILE A 12 -3.97 12.63 -7.60
CA ILE A 12 -2.82 12.66 -8.51
C ILE A 12 -2.06 11.35 -8.40
N VAL A 13 -1.85 10.85 -7.18
CA VAL A 13 -1.19 9.55 -6.96
C VAL A 13 -2.05 8.41 -7.49
N ARG A 14 -3.38 8.44 -7.27
CA ARG A 14 -4.29 7.43 -7.86
C ARG A 14 -4.17 7.38 -9.38
N SER A 15 -4.14 8.55 -10.03
CA SER A 15 -3.97 8.63 -11.49
C SER A 15 -2.63 8.05 -11.95
N GLN A 16 -1.53 8.34 -11.24
CA GLN A 16 -0.22 7.75 -11.51
C GLN A 16 -0.24 6.22 -11.39
N VAL A 17 -0.89 5.69 -10.34
CA VAL A 17 -1.04 4.24 -10.15
C VAL A 17 -1.82 3.61 -11.30
N GLN A 18 -2.94 4.20 -11.71
CA GLN A 18 -3.74 3.70 -12.81
C GLN A 18 -2.96 3.63 -14.12
N VAL A 19 -2.19 4.69 -14.44
CA VAL A 19 -1.34 4.72 -15.64
C VAL A 19 -0.22 3.70 -15.54
N ALA A 20 0.47 3.61 -14.39
CA ALA A 20 1.60 2.71 -14.21
C ALA A 20 1.22 1.22 -14.23
N LEU A 21 -0.01 0.89 -13.82
CA LEU A 21 -0.53 -0.48 -13.83
C LEU A 21 -1.38 -0.79 -15.07
N GLN A 22 -1.47 0.13 -16.03
CA GLN A 22 -2.18 -0.11 -17.28
C GLN A 22 -1.51 -1.25 -18.05
N GLY A 23 -2.22 -2.37 -18.20
CA GLY A 23 -1.69 -3.58 -18.85
C GLY A 23 -0.97 -4.55 -17.90
N SER A 24 -0.93 -4.27 -16.59
CA SER A 24 -0.50 -5.26 -15.58
C SER A 24 -1.55 -6.37 -15.45
N SER A 25 -1.08 -7.57 -15.08
CA SER A 25 -1.95 -8.72 -14.74
C SER A 25 -2.51 -8.66 -13.31
N ALA A 26 -2.05 -7.70 -12.49
CA ALA A 26 -2.55 -7.49 -11.14
C ALA A 26 -3.97 -6.89 -11.17
N SER A 27 -4.86 -7.40 -10.31
CA SER A 27 -6.11 -6.71 -10.00
C SER A 27 -5.86 -5.75 -8.87
N PHE A 28 -6.35 -4.52 -9.02
CA PHE A 28 -6.22 -3.51 -7.99
C PHE A 28 -7.49 -2.71 -7.78
N GLU A 29 -7.66 -2.24 -6.55
CA GLU A 29 -8.79 -1.42 -6.12
C GLU A 29 -8.30 -0.28 -5.21
N PHE A 30 -8.89 0.90 -5.34
CA PHE A 30 -8.71 1.97 -4.37
C PHE A 30 -9.76 1.83 -3.29
N ILE A 31 -9.32 1.65 -2.05
CA ILE A 31 -10.15 1.30 -0.91
C ILE A 31 -10.12 2.44 0.10
N THR A 32 -11.29 2.75 0.65
CA THR A 32 -11.42 3.72 1.75
C THR A 32 -11.78 3.06 3.08
N SER A 33 -12.19 1.79 3.06
CA SER A 33 -12.66 1.06 4.23
C SER A 33 -12.36 -0.44 4.14
N LEU A 34 -11.97 -1.07 5.24
CA LEU A 34 -11.60 -2.50 5.27
C LEU A 34 -12.76 -3.46 4.96
N GLU A 35 -13.99 -2.99 5.04
CA GLU A 35 -15.22 -3.73 4.72
C GLU A 35 -15.40 -3.93 3.22
N GLN A 36 -14.75 -3.11 2.39
CA GLN A 36 -14.75 -3.27 0.93
C GLN A 36 -13.89 -4.46 0.48
N ILE A 37 -13.04 -4.98 1.38
CA ILE A 37 -12.17 -6.11 1.10
C ILE A 37 -12.92 -7.41 1.41
N SER A 38 -13.36 -8.08 0.34
CA SER A 38 -14.05 -9.38 0.40
C SER A 38 -13.11 -10.58 0.26
N SER A 39 -11.83 -10.34 -0.01
CA SER A 39 -10.83 -11.40 -0.23
C SER A 39 -10.38 -12.03 1.10
N PRO A 40 -10.05 -13.33 1.10
CA PRO A 40 -9.44 -13.96 2.27
C PRO A 40 -8.07 -13.34 2.57
N ASP A 41 -7.65 -13.39 3.85
CA ASP A 41 -6.28 -13.06 4.25
C ASP A 41 -5.32 -14.12 3.68
N ASP A 42 -4.49 -13.73 2.72
CA ASP A 42 -3.44 -14.58 2.18
C ASP A 42 -2.22 -13.77 1.74
N SER A 43 -1.09 -14.46 1.53
CA SER A 43 0.19 -13.84 1.18
C SER A 43 0.24 -13.29 -0.24
N SER A 44 -0.78 -13.51 -1.07
CA SER A 44 -0.91 -12.94 -2.42
C SER A 44 -1.65 -11.59 -2.41
N MET A 45 -2.24 -11.20 -1.28
CA MET A 45 -2.78 -9.87 -1.06
C MET A 45 -1.66 -8.87 -0.77
N LEU A 46 -1.73 -7.69 -1.39
CA LEU A 46 -0.87 -6.54 -1.08
C LEU A 46 -1.75 -5.34 -0.70
N ALA A 47 -1.49 -4.72 0.44
CA ALA A 47 -2.03 -3.41 0.77
C ALA A 47 -0.96 -2.33 0.65
N VAL A 48 -1.32 -1.22 0.02
CA VAL A 48 -0.45 -0.06 -0.19
C VAL A 48 -1.04 1.14 0.53
N PHE A 49 -0.29 1.76 1.43
CA PHE A 49 -0.74 2.88 2.26
C PHE A 49 -0.02 4.18 1.90
N ASP A 50 -0.80 5.23 1.67
CA ASP A 50 -0.30 6.61 1.67
C ASP A 50 -0.22 7.12 3.11
N LEU A 51 0.99 7.31 3.63
CA LEU A 51 1.21 7.85 4.97
C LEU A 51 1.57 9.35 4.93
N SER A 52 1.22 10.06 3.86
CA SER A 52 1.56 11.48 3.69
C SER A 52 0.94 12.39 4.76
N THR A 53 -0.18 11.99 5.35
CA THR A 53 -0.81 12.70 6.47
C THR A 53 -0.18 12.36 7.83
N GLY A 54 0.61 11.28 7.89
CA GLY A 54 1.13 10.70 9.13
C GLY A 54 0.17 9.82 9.90
N ASP A 55 -1.03 9.57 9.37
CA ASP A 55 -1.95 8.63 10.00
C ASP A 55 -1.57 7.19 9.64
N VAL A 56 -1.28 6.37 10.67
CA VAL A 56 -0.97 4.95 10.55
C VAL A 56 -2.12 4.05 11.03
N SER A 57 -3.28 4.63 11.36
CA SER A 57 -4.42 3.91 11.95
C SER A 57 -4.99 2.86 10.99
N MET A 58 -5.12 3.19 9.70
CA MET A 58 -5.62 2.25 8.70
C MET A 58 -4.65 1.08 8.49
N LEU A 59 -3.33 1.34 8.50
CA LEU A 59 -2.31 0.28 8.46
C LEU A 59 -2.43 -0.64 9.67
N LYS A 60 -2.59 -0.08 10.88
CA LYS A 60 -2.77 -0.88 12.11
C LYS A 60 -3.99 -1.79 12.00
N GLN A 61 -5.16 -1.23 11.67
CA GLN A 61 -6.40 -2.00 11.55
C GLN A 61 -6.30 -3.07 10.45
N PHE A 62 -5.65 -2.75 9.32
CA PHE A 62 -5.41 -3.71 8.26
C PHE A 62 -4.53 -4.87 8.74
N ARG A 63 -3.42 -4.59 9.45
CA ARG A 63 -2.51 -5.62 9.96
C ARG A 63 -3.15 -6.51 11.03
N GLU A 64 -4.06 -5.98 11.84
CA GLU A 64 -4.85 -6.76 12.80
C GLU A 64 -5.84 -7.69 12.09
N LYS A 65 -6.46 -7.24 10.99
CA LYS A 65 -7.47 -8.01 10.23
C LYS A 65 -6.87 -8.99 9.23
N PHE A 66 -5.75 -8.64 8.61
CA PHE A 66 -5.07 -9.37 7.53
C PHE A 66 -3.57 -9.55 7.86
N PRO A 67 -3.25 -10.34 8.90
CA PRO A 67 -1.87 -10.54 9.35
C PRO A 67 -0.98 -11.24 8.31
N SER A 68 -1.54 -12.02 7.39
CA SER A 68 -0.78 -12.75 6.36
C SER A 68 -0.50 -11.90 5.12
N ALA A 69 -1.32 -10.88 4.87
CA ALA A 69 -1.20 -10.00 3.72
C ALA A 69 0.10 -9.19 3.70
N GLN A 70 0.62 -8.96 2.50
CA GLN A 70 1.78 -8.12 2.30
C GLN A 70 1.43 -6.64 2.44
N THR A 71 2.38 -5.81 2.91
CA THR A 71 2.16 -4.38 3.13
C THR A 71 3.32 -3.53 2.62
N LEU A 72 2.95 -2.49 1.88
CA LEU A 72 3.82 -1.43 1.39
C LEU A 72 3.26 -0.09 1.87
N ALA A 73 4.11 0.82 2.30
CA ALA A 73 3.72 2.18 2.60
C ALA A 73 4.66 3.17 1.93
N PHE A 74 4.16 4.37 1.64
CA PHE A 74 5.00 5.48 1.20
C PHE A 74 4.72 6.76 2.00
N LEU A 75 5.75 7.59 2.16
CA LEU A 75 5.70 8.84 2.90
C LEU A 75 6.52 9.96 2.23
N PRO A 76 6.17 11.24 2.44
CA PRO A 76 6.98 12.38 2.06
C PRO A 76 8.36 12.28 2.71
N HIS A 77 9.43 12.63 1.99
CA HIS A 77 10.78 12.60 2.56
C HIS A 77 10.82 13.38 3.88
N VAL A 78 11.43 12.78 4.91
CA VAL A 78 11.62 13.30 6.27
C VAL A 78 10.42 13.11 7.23
N ARG A 79 9.99 11.86 7.47
CA ARG A 79 9.15 11.48 8.63
C ARG A 79 9.58 10.17 9.26
N GLU A 80 10.72 10.20 9.94
CA GLU A 80 11.29 9.02 10.63
C GLU A 80 10.39 8.50 11.75
N ASP A 81 9.62 9.37 12.40
CA ASP A 81 8.60 9.02 13.39
C ASP A 81 7.52 8.11 12.78
N ILE A 82 6.99 8.50 11.62
CA ILE A 82 5.96 7.72 10.91
C ILE A 82 6.54 6.44 10.33
N ARG A 83 7.77 6.51 9.81
CA ARG A 83 8.48 5.32 9.34
C ARG A 83 8.64 4.30 10.46
N ALA A 84 9.12 4.73 11.63
CA ALA A 84 9.29 3.87 12.79
C ALA A 84 7.94 3.29 13.26
N ALA A 85 6.88 4.10 13.29
CA ALA A 85 5.53 3.65 13.64
C ALA A 85 5.03 2.58 12.65
N ALA A 86 5.13 2.81 11.34
CA ALA A 86 4.72 1.85 10.32
C ALA A 86 5.47 0.52 10.44
N VAL A 87 6.79 0.57 10.63
CA VAL A 87 7.61 -0.63 10.83
C VAL A 87 7.21 -1.37 12.12
N SER A 88 6.95 -0.66 13.21
CA SER A 88 6.53 -1.28 14.48
C SER A 88 5.17 -2.00 14.40
N LEU A 89 4.31 -1.58 13.47
CA LEU A 89 3.03 -2.22 13.15
C LEU A 89 3.16 -3.43 12.21
N GLY A 90 4.38 -3.77 11.77
CA GLY A 90 4.63 -4.88 10.86
C GLY A 90 4.48 -4.52 9.38
N CYS A 91 4.59 -3.23 9.02
CA CYS A 91 4.71 -2.83 7.62
C CYS A 91 6.02 -3.37 7.03
N GLN A 92 5.93 -4.16 5.96
CA GLN A 92 7.09 -4.90 5.45
C GLN A 92 8.01 -4.03 4.61
N ARG A 93 7.45 -3.04 3.91
CA ARG A 93 8.23 -2.11 3.09
C ARG A 93 7.71 -0.69 3.25
N VAL A 94 8.60 0.23 3.55
CA VAL A 94 8.31 1.67 3.60
C VAL A 94 9.27 2.38 2.66
N VAL A 95 8.73 3.10 1.67
CA VAL A 95 9.48 3.84 0.66
C VAL A 95 9.18 5.32 0.71
N SER A 96 9.98 6.14 0.04
CA SER A 96 9.62 7.54 -0.16
C SER A 96 8.50 7.69 -1.20
N ARG A 97 7.71 8.75 -1.13
CA ARG A 97 6.73 9.09 -2.17
C ARG A 97 7.38 9.22 -3.55
N PHE A 98 8.59 9.77 -3.61
CA PHE A 98 9.36 9.86 -4.86
C PHE A 98 9.73 8.49 -5.43
N GLU A 99 10.24 7.59 -4.58
CA GLU A 99 10.54 6.20 -4.97
C GLU A 99 9.28 5.46 -5.41
N PHE A 100 8.16 5.66 -4.70
CA PHE A 100 6.87 5.09 -5.05
C PHE A 100 6.43 5.54 -6.45
N SER A 101 6.31 6.84 -6.69
CA SER A 101 5.88 7.38 -7.99
C SER A 101 6.79 6.96 -9.15
N LYS A 102 8.10 6.80 -8.91
CA LYS A 102 9.04 6.35 -9.95
C LYS A 102 8.96 4.86 -10.27
N ASN A 103 8.57 4.03 -9.31
CA ASN A 103 8.72 2.58 -9.41
C ASN A 103 7.41 1.81 -9.15
N ILE A 104 6.24 2.42 -9.31
CA ILE A 104 4.93 1.82 -8.99
C ILE A 104 4.82 0.39 -9.50
N ALA A 105 4.98 0.15 -10.81
CA ALA A 105 4.85 -1.19 -11.38
C ALA A 105 5.80 -2.22 -10.73
N ALA A 106 7.08 -1.89 -10.60
CA ALA A 106 8.08 -2.77 -9.99
C ALA A 106 7.81 -3.04 -8.49
N LEU A 107 7.28 -2.05 -7.77
CA LEU A 107 6.91 -2.17 -6.36
C LEU A 107 5.68 -3.05 -6.14
N ILE A 108 4.78 -3.12 -7.13
CA ILE A 108 3.57 -3.94 -7.07
C ILE A 108 3.82 -5.37 -7.58
N ASP A 109 4.65 -5.52 -8.61
CA ASP A 109 4.92 -6.81 -9.26
C ASP A 109 5.97 -7.67 -8.54
N THR A 110 6.54 -7.18 -7.43
CA THR A 110 7.54 -7.93 -6.65
C THR A 110 6.90 -9.19 -6.05
N SER A 111 6.95 -10.25 -6.84
CA SER A 111 6.65 -11.63 -6.48
C SER A 111 7.95 -12.21 -5.95
N SER A 112 8.13 -12.19 -4.63
CA SER A 112 9.19 -12.92 -3.95
C SER A 112 8.62 -13.57 -2.71
#